data_AF-A0A2J7ZN64-F1
#
_entry.id   AF-A0A2J7ZN64-F1
#
_cell.length_a   1.000
_cell.length_b   1.000
_cell.length_c   1.000
_cell.angle_alpha   90.00
_cell.angle_beta   90.00
_cell.angle_gamma   90.00
#
_symmetry.space_group_name_H-M   'P 1'
#
loop_
_entity.id
_entity.type
_entity.pdbx_description
1 polymer ?
#
loop_
_entity_poly.entity_id
_entity_poly.type
_entity_poly.pdbx_seq_one_letter_code
_entity_poly.pdbx_strand_id
1 'polypeptide(L)'
;MDGGDGHKDCRYPESLIKTWNVAATWGLDAALLNHKLEVMLQGGPKSIIVNVVDVCDDSDCDGCCKKNTGNKAWKLIDIEKWPASALLGFPTSSLTFDVNDVSYPDGSSKRKGAGPGVMALCYRDVGAAMILP
;
A
#
# COMPACT_ATOMS: atom_id res chain seq x y z
N MET A 1 12.06 0.67 3.40
CA MET A 1 12.05 -0.51 2.51
C MET A 1 13.19 -0.39 1.52
N ASP A 2 13.53 -1.42 0.74
CA ASP A 2 14.36 -1.20 -0.46
C ASP A 2 13.39 -0.77 -1.53
N GLY A 3 13.48 0.48 -1.99
CA GLY A 3 12.82 0.88 -3.22
C GLY A 3 13.36 0.12 -4.44
N GLY A 4 14.35 -0.77 -4.26
CA GLY A 4 15.03 -1.52 -5.29
C GLY A 4 16.38 -0.91 -5.68
N ASP A 5 16.93 0.04 -4.89
CA ASP A 5 18.12 0.83 -5.18
C ASP A 5 19.33 0.52 -4.27
N GLY A 6 19.16 -0.34 -3.27
CA GLY A 6 20.23 -0.74 -2.35
C GLY A 6 20.54 0.25 -1.22
N HIS A 7 19.77 1.33 -1.06
CA HIS A 7 19.94 2.27 0.06
C HIS A 7 19.13 1.83 1.29
N LYS A 8 19.79 1.64 2.43
CA LYS A 8 19.18 1.10 3.65
C LYS A 8 18.95 2.20 4.69
N ASP A 9 17.77 2.81 4.66
CA ASP A 9 17.27 3.56 5.82
C ASP A 9 16.94 2.62 6.98
N CYS A 10 16.61 3.19 8.15
CA CYS A 10 16.13 2.44 9.31
C CYS A 10 14.97 1.52 8.91
N ARG A 11 15.20 0.20 8.94
CA ARG A 11 14.21 -0.81 8.54
C ARG A 11 13.91 -1.76 9.70
N TYR A 12 12.63 -1.98 9.97
CA TYR A 12 12.20 -3.08 10.82
C TYR A 12 12.53 -4.44 10.17
N PRO A 13 12.75 -5.50 10.96
CA PRO A 13 12.95 -6.85 10.42
C PRO A 13 11.80 -7.30 9.51
N GLU A 14 12.10 -8.01 8.42
CA GLU A 14 11.07 -8.46 7.46
C GLU A 14 10.01 -9.35 8.11
N SER A 15 10.42 -10.18 9.08
CA SER A 15 9.48 -10.99 9.87
C SER A 15 8.48 -10.14 10.65
N LEU A 16 8.91 -9.00 11.17
CA LEU A 16 8.05 -8.06 11.90
C LEU A 16 7.04 -7.41 10.95
N ILE A 17 7.54 -6.83 9.85
CA ILE A 17 6.70 -6.18 8.82
C ILE A 17 5.64 -7.15 8.27
N LYS A 18 6.04 -8.41 8.01
CA LYS A 18 5.13 -9.46 7.55
C LYS A 18 4.00 -9.73 8.55
N THR A 19 4.28 -9.75 9.85
CA THR A 19 3.24 -9.94 10.88
C THR A 19 2.39 -8.71 11.14
N TRP A 20 2.93 -7.52 10.89
CA TRP A 20 2.26 -6.27 11.18
C TRP A 20 1.25 -5.87 10.10
N ASN A 21 1.39 -6.37 8.86
CA ASN A 21 0.57 -5.97 7.71
C ASN A 21 0.53 -4.43 7.56
N VAL A 22 1.69 -3.84 7.31
CA VAL A 22 1.84 -2.39 7.24
C VAL A 22 1.23 -1.80 5.97
N ALA A 23 0.71 -0.58 6.08
CA ALA A 23 0.44 0.32 4.97
C ALA A 23 0.87 1.75 5.32
N ALA A 24 1.00 2.60 4.30
CA ALA A 24 1.27 4.02 4.42
C ALA A 24 0.13 4.87 3.85
N THR A 25 0.00 6.12 4.33
CA THR A 25 -0.89 7.14 3.74
C THR A 25 -0.05 8.31 3.24
N TRP A 26 -0.57 9.15 2.34
CA TRP A 26 0.18 10.31 1.88
C TRP A 26 0.36 11.35 2.99
N GLY A 27 1.58 11.90 3.15
CA GLY A 27 1.89 12.85 4.23
C GLY A 27 1.07 14.14 4.18
N LEU A 28 0.72 14.61 2.99
CA LEU A 28 -0.12 15.80 2.83
C LEU A 28 -1.63 15.52 2.98
N ASP A 29 -2.02 14.24 3.13
CA ASP A 29 -3.38 13.81 3.49
C ASP A 29 -3.33 12.58 4.43
N ALA A 30 -2.79 12.81 5.63
CA ALA A 30 -2.50 11.75 6.60
C ALA A 30 -3.71 11.33 7.45
N ALA A 31 -4.94 11.55 6.97
CA ALA A 31 -6.16 11.25 7.74
C ALA A 31 -6.34 9.77 8.10
N LEU A 32 -5.63 8.86 7.42
CA LEU A 32 -5.63 7.43 7.70
C LEU A 32 -4.48 6.99 8.63
N LEU A 33 -3.54 7.88 8.96
CA LEU A 33 -2.40 7.53 9.80
C LEU A 33 -2.86 7.12 11.20
N ASN A 34 -2.31 6.02 11.72
CA ASN A 34 -2.67 5.35 12.97
C ASN A 34 -4.03 4.63 12.96
N HIS A 35 -4.64 4.43 11.79
CA HIS A 35 -5.86 3.63 11.64
C HIS A 35 -5.55 2.21 11.16
N LYS A 36 -6.41 1.28 11.56
CA LYS A 36 -6.47 -0.09 11.07
C LYS A 36 -7.59 -0.19 10.07
N LEU A 37 -7.27 -0.64 8.87
CA LEU A 37 -8.22 -0.68 7.77
C LEU A 37 -8.45 -2.12 7.34
N GLU A 38 -9.70 -2.47 7.10
CA GLU A 38 -10.04 -3.58 6.22
C GLU A 38 -10.07 -3.05 4.79
N VAL A 39 -9.26 -3.65 3.91
CA VAL A 39 -9.04 -3.18 2.54
C VAL A 39 -9.40 -4.28 1.55
N MET A 40 -10.10 -3.90 0.49
CA MET A 40 -10.51 -4.77 -0.60
C MET A 40 -10.22 -4.08 -1.94
N LEU A 41 -9.79 -4.85 -2.93
CA LEU A 41 -9.74 -4.36 -4.31
C LEU A 41 -11.16 -4.17 -4.84
N GLN A 42 -11.41 -3.02 -5.47
CA GLN A 42 -12.69 -2.83 -6.14
C GLN A 42 -12.89 -3.94 -7.18
N GLY A 43 -14.03 -4.64 -7.10
CA GLY A 43 -14.32 -5.80 -7.96
C GLY A 43 -13.67 -7.12 -7.51
N GLY A 44 -12.82 -7.09 -6.48
CA GLY A 44 -12.14 -8.26 -5.93
C GLY A 44 -12.97 -9.02 -4.87
N PRO A 45 -12.73 -10.33 -4.68
CA PRO A 45 -13.48 -11.14 -3.71
C PRO A 45 -12.83 -11.21 -2.31
N LYS A 46 -11.63 -10.62 -2.13
CA LYS A 46 -10.82 -10.75 -0.92
C LYS A 46 -10.65 -9.42 -0.23
N SER A 47 -10.67 -9.42 1.10
CA SER A 47 -10.19 -8.32 1.93
C SER A 47 -8.99 -8.76 2.77
N ILE A 48 -8.20 -7.78 3.18
CA ILE A 48 -7.09 -7.93 4.14
C ILE A 48 -7.21 -6.88 5.24
N ILE A 49 -6.55 -7.10 6.38
CA ILE A 49 -6.38 -6.08 7.42
C ILE A 49 -4.98 -5.50 7.32
N VAL A 50 -4.89 -4.17 7.29
CA VAL A 50 -3.63 -3.43 7.32
C VAL A 50 -3.61 -2.42 8.47
N ASN A 51 -2.41 -2.14 8.99
CA ASN A 51 -2.17 -1.06 9.95
C ASN A 51 -1.48 0.09 9.21
N VAL A 52 -2.12 1.25 9.13
CA VAL A 52 -1.55 2.44 8.48
C VAL A 52 -0.68 3.15 9.51
N VAL A 53 0.61 2.87 9.49
CA VAL A 53 1.58 3.31 10.51
C VAL A 53 2.76 4.06 9.91
N ASP A 54 2.72 4.28 8.60
CA ASP A 54 3.77 4.96 7.85
C ASP A 54 3.19 6.05 6.95
N VAL A 55 4.07 6.92 6.45
CA VAL A 55 3.75 8.01 5.56
C VAL A 55 4.49 7.84 4.24
N CYS A 56 3.75 7.88 3.14
CA CYS A 56 4.31 8.05 1.80
C CYS A 56 4.62 9.54 1.64
N ASP A 57 5.92 9.90 1.56
CA ASP A 57 6.34 11.25 1.17
C ASP A 57 6.67 11.29 -0.33
N ASP A 58 6.33 12.41 -0.97
CA ASP A 58 6.67 12.62 -2.37
C ASP A 58 8.20 12.68 -2.58
N SER A 59 8.98 13.04 -1.56
CA SER A 59 10.45 12.97 -1.63
C SER A 59 10.99 11.56 -1.81
N ASP A 60 10.26 10.56 -1.31
CA ASP A 60 10.74 9.18 -1.24
C ASP A 60 10.54 8.44 -2.57
N CYS A 61 9.70 8.99 -3.45
CA CYS A 61 9.29 8.33 -4.68
C CYS A 61 9.08 9.29 -5.87
N ASP A 62 9.74 10.45 -5.87
CA ASP A 62 9.67 11.43 -6.96
C ASP A 62 8.23 11.87 -7.31
N GLY A 63 7.46 12.23 -6.29
CA GLY A 63 6.10 12.75 -6.44
C GLY A 63 5.01 11.70 -6.68
N CYS A 64 5.30 10.42 -6.47
CA CYS A 64 4.35 9.35 -6.72
C CYS A 64 3.10 9.44 -5.83
N CYS A 65 3.22 9.84 -4.55
CA CYS A 65 2.10 9.88 -3.61
C CYS A 65 1.05 10.93 -4.04
N LYS A 66 1.50 12.14 -4.41
CA LYS A 66 0.67 13.20 -4.99
C LYS A 66 0.01 12.75 -6.29
N LYS A 67 0.76 12.09 -7.16
CA LYS A 67 0.25 11.60 -8.44
C LYS A 67 -0.84 10.54 -8.24
N ASN A 68 -0.59 9.56 -7.37
CA ASN A 68 -1.47 8.43 -7.12
C ASN A 68 -2.77 8.82 -6.40
N THR A 69 -2.73 9.91 -5.61
CA THR A 69 -3.92 10.51 -5.00
C THR A 69 -4.69 11.46 -5.93
N GLY A 70 -4.17 11.76 -7.12
CA GLY A 70 -4.71 12.82 -7.98
C GLY A 70 -4.68 14.18 -7.27
N ASN A 71 -3.60 14.46 -6.53
CA ASN A 71 -3.44 15.68 -5.73
C ASN A 71 -4.57 15.88 -4.70
N LYS A 72 -4.79 14.88 -3.84
CA LYS A 72 -5.79 14.82 -2.75
C LYS A 72 -7.23 14.56 -3.22
N ALA A 73 -7.44 14.27 -4.50
CA ALA A 73 -8.75 13.83 -4.97
C ALA A 73 -9.17 12.50 -4.33
N TRP A 74 -8.20 11.67 -3.93
CA TRP A 74 -8.41 10.36 -3.31
C TRP A 74 -7.46 10.12 -2.14
N LYS A 75 -7.87 9.27 -1.19
CA LYS A 75 -6.98 8.74 -0.15
C LYS A 75 -5.96 7.78 -0.76
N LEU A 76 -4.73 7.81 -0.23
CA LEU A 76 -3.70 6.83 -0.53
C LEU A 76 -3.68 5.76 0.56
N ILE A 77 -3.66 4.50 0.15
CA ILE A 77 -3.32 3.37 1.01
C ILE A 77 -2.23 2.62 0.25
N ASP A 78 -0.99 2.91 0.60
CA ASP A 78 0.17 2.26 0.02
C ASP A 78 0.48 0.99 0.81
N ILE A 79 0.19 -0.18 0.22
CA ILE A 79 0.16 -1.46 0.94
C ILE A 79 1.50 -2.16 0.78
N GLU A 80 2.10 -2.58 1.89
CA GLU A 80 3.38 -3.28 1.85
C GLU A 80 3.32 -4.64 1.12
N LYS A 81 4.44 -5.11 0.59
CA LYS A 81 4.58 -6.35 -0.22
C LYS A 81 3.80 -7.55 0.35
N TRP A 82 3.91 -7.79 1.66
CA TRP A 82 3.32 -8.96 2.31
C TRP A 82 1.78 -8.92 2.34
N PRO A 83 1.13 -7.87 2.89
CA PRO A 83 -0.32 -7.73 2.77
C PRO A 83 -0.79 -7.64 1.32
N ALA A 84 -0.04 -6.98 0.42
CA ALA A 84 -0.37 -6.92 -1.00
C ALA A 84 -0.40 -8.32 -1.65
N SER A 85 0.57 -9.18 -1.34
CA SER A 85 0.60 -10.58 -1.79
C SER A 85 -0.61 -11.37 -1.31
N ALA A 86 -1.03 -11.18 -0.06
CA ALA A 86 -2.23 -11.83 0.45
C ALA A 86 -3.51 -11.38 -0.29
N LEU A 87 -3.57 -10.10 -0.66
CA LEU A 87 -4.70 -9.52 -1.40
C LEU A 87 -4.72 -9.94 -2.88
N LEU A 88 -3.57 -9.90 -3.55
CA LEU A 88 -3.42 -10.07 -5.01
C LEU A 88 -3.00 -11.47 -5.45
N GLY A 89 -2.43 -12.28 -4.56
CA GLY A 89 -2.08 -13.67 -4.82
C GLY A 89 -0.76 -13.90 -5.57
N PHE A 90 0.21 -12.99 -5.46
CA PHE A 90 1.53 -13.13 -6.09
C PHE A 90 2.60 -13.73 -5.14
N PRO A 91 3.64 -14.41 -5.65
CA PRO A 91 4.72 -14.95 -4.82
C PRO A 91 5.74 -13.88 -4.40
N THR A 92 5.88 -13.63 -3.11
CA THR A 92 6.81 -12.61 -2.55
C THR A 92 8.30 -12.97 -2.61
N SER A 93 8.61 -14.23 -2.94
CA SER A 93 9.98 -14.77 -3.05
C SER A 93 10.59 -14.61 -4.44
N SER A 94 9.83 -14.11 -5.41
CA SER A 94 10.32 -13.93 -6.77
C SER A 94 11.28 -12.75 -6.85
N LEU A 95 12.46 -12.99 -7.41
CA LEU A 95 13.50 -11.98 -7.63
C LEU A 95 13.18 -11.02 -8.78
N THR A 96 12.19 -11.36 -9.61
CA THR A 96 11.75 -10.56 -10.77
C THR A 96 10.33 -10.04 -10.58
N PHE A 97 9.81 -10.08 -9.36
CA PHE A 97 8.46 -9.60 -9.08
C PHE A 97 8.45 -8.08 -8.96
N ASP A 98 7.60 -7.45 -9.75
CA ASP A 98 7.26 -6.03 -9.64
C ASP A 98 5.77 -5.90 -9.29
N VAL A 99 5.48 -5.30 -8.13
CA VAL A 99 4.10 -5.04 -7.69
C VAL A 99 3.36 -4.10 -8.64
N ASN A 100 4.09 -3.30 -9.43
CA ASN A 100 3.52 -2.41 -10.43
C ASN A 100 3.07 -3.14 -11.70
N ASP A 101 3.49 -4.41 -11.89
CA ASP A 101 3.20 -5.26 -13.05
C ASP A 101 2.32 -6.48 -12.70
N VAL A 102 1.42 -6.31 -11.73
CA VAL A 102 0.43 -7.33 -11.39
C VAL A 102 -0.90 -7.08 -12.08
N SER A 103 -1.53 -8.15 -12.57
CA SER A 103 -2.82 -8.08 -13.25
C SER A 103 -3.94 -7.61 -12.30
N TYR A 104 -4.79 -6.71 -12.79
CA TYR A 104 -5.98 -6.27 -12.07
C TYR A 104 -7.03 -7.38 -12.05
N PRO A 105 -7.73 -7.63 -10.92
CA PRO A 105 -8.72 -8.71 -10.82
C PRO A 105 -9.86 -8.63 -11.85
N ASP A 106 -10.25 -7.44 -12.29
CA ASP A 106 -11.35 -7.23 -13.25
C ASP A 106 -10.92 -6.51 -14.55
N GLY A 107 -9.62 -6.28 -14.75
CA GLY A 107 -9.08 -5.57 -15.93
C GLY A 107 -9.43 -4.07 -16.03
N SER A 108 -10.15 -3.50 -15.06
CA SER A 108 -10.70 -2.13 -15.13
C SER A 108 -10.53 -1.29 -13.86
N SER A 109 -9.94 -1.84 -12.79
CA SER A 109 -9.88 -1.25 -11.45
C SER A 109 -8.91 -0.06 -11.30
N LYS A 110 -8.64 0.73 -12.36
CA LYS A 110 -7.87 1.97 -12.26
C LYS A 110 -8.83 3.14 -12.03
N ARG A 111 -8.59 3.93 -10.97
CA ARG A 111 -9.27 5.23 -10.84
C ARG A 111 -8.83 6.16 -11.98
N LYS A 112 -9.75 7.00 -12.48
CA LYS A 112 -9.42 7.99 -13.52
C LYS A 112 -8.28 8.89 -13.05
N GLY A 113 -7.19 8.94 -13.81
CA GLY A 113 -5.99 9.72 -13.51
C GLY A 113 -4.91 9.01 -12.68
N ALA A 114 -5.14 7.75 -12.29
CA ALA A 114 -4.16 6.97 -11.54
C ALA A 114 -3.01 6.45 -12.41
N GLY A 115 -1.79 6.39 -11.86
CA GLY A 115 -0.61 5.85 -12.54
C GLY A 115 -0.65 4.33 -12.77
N PRO A 116 0.35 3.76 -13.48
CA PRO A 116 0.62 2.32 -13.47
C PRO A 116 0.77 1.80 -12.03
N GLY A 117 0.39 0.55 -11.76
CA GLY A 117 0.45 -0.04 -10.41
C GLY A 117 -0.61 0.44 -9.41
N VAL A 118 -1.31 1.55 -9.68
CA VAL A 118 -2.35 2.07 -8.77
C VAL A 118 -3.67 1.34 -8.97
N MET A 119 -4.23 0.83 -7.87
CA MET A 119 -5.49 0.10 -7.84
C MET A 119 -6.57 0.87 -7.09
N ALA A 120 -7.80 0.80 -7.58
CA ALA A 120 -8.96 1.27 -6.86
C ALA A 120 -9.26 0.33 -5.68
N LEU A 121 -9.19 0.87 -4.48
CA LEU A 121 -9.51 0.17 -3.24
C LEU A 121 -10.84 0.66 -2.68
N CYS A 122 -11.57 -0.26 -2.06
CA CYS A 122 -12.56 0.02 -1.04
C CYS A 122 -11.92 -0.26 0.32
N TYR A 123 -12.22 0.57 1.32
CA TYR A 123 -11.73 0.34 2.67
C TYR A 123 -12.80 0.66 3.71
N ARG A 124 -12.69 -0.01 4.86
CA ARG A 124 -13.45 0.27 6.08
C ARG A 124 -12.45 0.52 7.20
N ASP A 125 -12.61 1.64 7.90
CA ASP A 125 -11.89 1.86 9.15
C ASP A 125 -12.47 0.93 10.23
N VAL A 126 -11.60 0.12 10.82
CA VAL A 126 -11.96 -0.87 11.85
C VAL A 126 -11.31 -0.57 13.19
N GLY A 127 -10.76 0.64 13.38
CA GLY A 127 -10.26 1.15 14.64
C GLY A 127 -8.79 1.54 14.62
N ALA A 128 -8.17 1.61 15.79
CA ALA A 128 -6.77 2.01 15.92
C ALA A 128 -5.81 0.96 15.34
N ALA A 129 -4.74 1.43 14.69
CA ALA A 129 -3.61 0.62 14.29
C ALA A 129 -3.00 -0.06 15.53
N MET A 130 -2.58 -1.32 15.36
CA MET A 130 -1.67 -1.93 16.31
C MET A 130 -0.34 -1.20 16.20
N ILE A 131 0.13 -0.56 17.27
CA ILE A 131 1.48 -0.02 17.32
C ILE A 131 2.35 -1.13 17.91
N LEU A 132 3.36 -1.58 17.16
CA LEU A 132 4.33 -2.53 17.70
C LEU A 132 5.23 -1.82 18.72
N PRO A 133 5.56 -2.49 19.84
CA PRO A 133 6.44 -1.93 20.87
C PRO A 133 7.87 -1.72 20.39
#